data_AF-A0A0V0XW45-F1
#
_entry.id   AF-A0A0V0XW45-F1
#
_cell.length_a   1.000
_cell.length_b   1.000
_cell.length_c   1.000
_cell.angle_alpha   90.00
_cell.angle_beta   90.00
_cell.angle_gamma   90.00
#
_symmetry.space_group_name_H-M   'P 1'
#
loop_
_entity.id
_entity.type
_entity.pdbx_description
1 polymer ?
#
loop_
_entity_poly.entity_id
_entity_poly.type
_entity_poly.pdbx_seq_one_letter_code
_entity_poly.pdbx_strand_id
1 'polypeptide(L)'
;LSLSVLKMNKESDNNANTAMVADINADKTEMVENIAEAKRLRQEANECFKNEQYERAIELYSDALKYTPSDPQLLGNRSLANLRIELYGSALADATSAIEIDKGYVKGYYRRAQANMALGKFKLALMDYEAVVKVRPQDKDAKNKLAECRRIVKQLAFAKAISVETSEKSAVDSINLESITVEDDYEGPVLEDGKVTLEFLEKLKETFKNQKRLHKKFAFSILIEIRKFFLEEPTLVDITVPKDKKFTICGDIHGQFYDLLNIFEINGPPSEENPYLFNGDFVDRGSFSVETVFTLFSYKLLYPRHEIMKVS
;
A
#
# COMPACT_ATOMS: atom_id res chain seq x y z
N LEU A 1 -40.50 57.28 46.52
CA LEU A 1 -39.48 56.21 46.37
C LEU A 1 -39.84 55.14 45.32
N SER A 2 -41.05 55.13 44.73
CA SER A 2 -41.52 53.94 43.98
C SER A 2 -41.58 54.04 42.44
N LEU A 3 -41.12 55.13 41.82
CA LEU A 3 -41.07 55.25 40.34
C LEU A 3 -39.65 55.14 39.76
N SER A 4 -38.64 55.56 40.50
CA SER A 4 -37.23 55.53 40.06
C SER A 4 -36.67 54.10 40.03
N VAL A 5 -37.03 53.27 41.02
CA VAL A 5 -36.58 51.87 41.12
C VAL A 5 -37.20 51.00 40.01
N LEU A 6 -38.46 51.25 39.63
CA LEU A 6 -39.15 50.53 38.56
C LEU A 6 -38.63 50.89 37.16
N LYS A 7 -38.10 52.11 36.97
CA LYS A 7 -37.40 52.52 35.73
C LYS A 7 -36.01 51.89 35.61
N MET A 8 -35.25 51.87 36.70
CA MET A 8 -33.90 51.29 36.71
C MET A 8 -33.92 49.76 36.45
N ASN A 9 -34.90 49.03 37.00
CA ASN A 9 -35.02 47.58 36.74
C ASN A 9 -35.41 47.25 35.27
N LYS A 10 -36.20 48.10 34.60
CA LYS A 10 -36.55 47.89 33.17
C LYS A 10 -35.38 48.19 32.23
N GLU A 11 -34.53 49.15 32.56
CA GLU A 11 -33.32 49.47 31.77
C GLU A 11 -32.21 48.41 31.95
N SER A 12 -32.04 47.84 33.15
CA SER A 12 -31.10 46.73 33.37
C SER A 12 -31.52 45.45 32.63
N ASP A 13 -32.82 45.12 32.65
CA ASP A 13 -33.36 43.94 31.96
C ASP A 13 -33.28 44.08 30.42
N ASN A 14 -33.51 45.27 29.88
CA ASN A 14 -33.35 45.53 28.45
C ASN A 14 -31.88 45.49 27.98
N ASN A 15 -30.95 46.01 28.79
CA ASN A 15 -29.52 45.95 28.46
C ASN A 15 -28.97 44.50 28.52
N ALA A 16 -29.41 43.71 29.50
CA ALA A 16 -29.04 42.29 29.59
C ALA A 16 -29.58 41.46 28.40
N ASN A 17 -30.84 41.68 28.00
CA ASN A 17 -31.40 41.03 26.80
C ASN A 17 -30.69 41.46 25.51
N THR A 18 -30.27 42.72 25.40
CA THR A 18 -29.58 43.24 24.21
C THR A 18 -28.16 42.66 24.08
N ALA A 19 -27.43 42.54 25.20
CA ALA A 19 -26.11 41.89 25.22
C ALA A 19 -26.21 40.39 24.87
N MET A 20 -27.17 39.68 25.44
CA MET A 20 -27.40 38.25 25.15
C MET A 20 -27.78 38.00 23.68
N VAL A 21 -28.57 38.88 23.06
CA VAL A 21 -28.91 38.80 21.63
C VAL A 21 -27.71 39.14 20.75
N ALA A 22 -26.85 40.07 21.16
CA ALA A 22 -25.61 40.39 20.46
C ALA A 22 -24.61 39.21 20.49
N ASP A 23 -24.46 38.54 21.63
CA ASP A 23 -23.60 37.37 21.79
C ASP A 23 -24.09 36.19 20.93
N ILE A 24 -25.42 35.93 20.90
CA ILE A 24 -26.02 34.89 20.04
C ILE A 24 -25.80 35.20 18.54
N ASN A 25 -25.83 36.47 18.14
CA ASN A 25 -25.60 36.87 16.76
C ASN A 25 -24.12 36.81 16.37
N ALA A 26 -23.22 37.11 17.30
CA ALA A 26 -21.77 36.96 17.12
C ALA A 26 -21.39 35.48 16.95
N ASP A 27 -21.90 34.60 17.83
CA ASP A 27 -21.67 33.15 17.79
C ASP A 27 -22.21 32.51 16.49
N LYS A 28 -23.37 32.97 16.01
CA LYS A 28 -23.88 32.56 14.68
C LYS A 28 -23.00 33.04 13.52
N THR A 29 -22.41 34.24 13.62
CA THR A 29 -21.56 34.79 12.56
C THR A 29 -20.24 34.03 12.50
N GLU A 30 -19.61 33.78 13.65
CA GLU A 30 -18.40 32.96 13.76
C GLU A 30 -18.62 31.52 13.27
N MET A 31 -19.75 30.90 13.61
CA MET A 31 -20.10 29.58 13.10
C MET A 31 -20.25 29.54 11.57
N VAL A 32 -20.85 30.58 10.97
CA VAL A 32 -21.01 30.69 9.51
C VAL A 32 -19.65 30.89 8.82
N GLU A 33 -18.77 31.70 9.38
CA GLU A 33 -17.41 31.90 8.88
C GLU A 33 -16.58 30.63 8.97
N ASN A 34 -16.64 29.90 10.10
CA ASN A 34 -15.97 28.61 10.28
C ASN A 34 -16.44 27.58 9.25
N ILE A 35 -17.75 27.52 8.96
CA ILE A 35 -18.30 26.63 7.93
C ILE A 35 -17.83 27.05 6.52
N ALA A 36 -17.76 28.35 6.24
CA ALA A 36 -17.28 28.85 4.95
C ALA A 36 -15.79 28.51 4.74
N GLU A 37 -14.97 28.67 5.77
CA GLU A 37 -13.55 28.36 5.74
C GLU A 37 -13.30 26.85 5.59
N ALA A 38 -14.03 26.01 6.34
CA ALA A 38 -13.99 24.56 6.17
C ALA A 38 -14.31 24.13 4.73
N LYS A 39 -15.30 24.77 4.11
CA LYS A 39 -15.67 24.51 2.70
C LYS A 39 -14.59 24.93 1.72
N ARG A 40 -13.93 26.07 1.95
CA ARG A 40 -12.80 26.56 1.14
C ARG A 40 -11.64 25.56 1.18
N LEU A 41 -11.21 25.19 2.39
CA LEU A 41 -10.13 24.20 2.62
C LEU A 41 -10.47 22.84 2.01
N ARG A 42 -11.72 22.38 2.15
CA ARG A 42 -12.19 21.16 1.50
C ARG A 42 -12.07 21.21 -0.02
N GLN A 43 -12.39 22.34 -0.64
CA GLN A 43 -12.30 22.49 -2.09
C GLN A 43 -10.85 22.46 -2.56
N GLU A 44 -9.96 23.15 -1.85
CA GLU A 44 -8.51 23.11 -2.11
C GLU A 44 -7.97 21.68 -1.95
N ALA A 45 -8.34 20.99 -0.87
CA ALA A 45 -7.96 19.60 -0.62
C ALA A 45 -8.43 18.65 -1.74
N ASN A 46 -9.66 18.82 -2.22
CA ASN A 46 -10.18 18.05 -3.35
C ASN A 46 -9.36 18.29 -4.64
N GLU A 47 -8.86 19.51 -4.84
CA GLU A 47 -8.06 19.84 -6.01
C GLU A 47 -6.65 19.27 -5.91
N CYS A 48 -6.00 19.38 -4.75
CA CYS A 48 -4.75 18.66 -4.48
C CYS A 48 -4.92 17.15 -4.69
N PHE A 49 -6.03 16.56 -4.21
CA PHE A 49 -6.31 15.14 -4.38
C PHE A 49 -6.43 14.74 -5.86
N LYS A 50 -7.08 15.55 -6.70
CA LYS A 50 -7.20 15.28 -8.15
C LYS A 50 -5.85 15.37 -8.86
N ASN A 51 -4.97 16.26 -8.39
CA ASN A 51 -3.61 16.42 -8.91
C ASN A 51 -2.62 15.44 -8.26
N GLU A 52 -3.11 14.39 -7.60
CA GLU A 52 -2.33 13.34 -6.94
C GLU A 52 -1.38 13.83 -5.82
N GLN A 53 -1.61 15.05 -5.32
CA GLN A 53 -0.90 15.63 -4.18
C GLN A 53 -1.59 15.19 -2.88
N TYR A 54 -1.49 13.91 -2.55
CA TYR A 54 -2.28 13.29 -1.48
C TYR A 54 -1.90 13.78 -0.08
N GLU A 55 -0.61 13.96 0.21
CA GLU A 55 -0.11 14.47 1.48
C GLU A 55 -0.66 15.87 1.75
N ARG A 56 -0.57 16.75 0.75
CA ARG A 56 -1.12 18.11 0.85
C ARG A 56 -2.64 18.11 1.01
N ALA A 57 -3.34 17.19 0.32
CA ALA A 57 -4.77 17.03 0.51
C ALA A 57 -5.11 16.59 1.96
N ILE A 58 -4.32 15.70 2.57
CA ILE A 58 -4.51 15.25 3.95
C ILE A 58 -4.33 16.40 4.94
N GLU A 59 -3.33 17.25 4.76
CA GLU A 59 -3.12 18.45 5.57
C GLU A 59 -4.34 19.37 5.50
N LEU A 60 -4.79 19.70 4.28
CA LEU A 60 -5.92 20.60 4.08
C LEU A 60 -7.25 20.04 4.61
N TYR A 61 -7.50 18.73 4.48
CA TYR A 61 -8.65 18.09 5.13
C TYR A 61 -8.53 18.15 6.66
N SER A 62 -7.33 18.00 7.20
CA SER A 62 -7.09 18.08 8.65
C SER A 62 -7.31 19.50 9.17
N ASP A 63 -6.92 20.52 8.40
CA ASP A 63 -7.21 21.92 8.71
C ASP A 63 -8.71 22.21 8.62
N ALA A 64 -9.41 21.70 7.61
CA ALA A 64 -10.87 21.84 7.50
C ALA A 64 -11.60 21.20 8.70
N LEU A 65 -11.11 20.06 9.20
CA LEU A 65 -11.65 19.37 10.37
C LEU A 65 -11.46 20.14 11.69
N LYS A 66 -10.55 21.12 11.76
CA LYS A 66 -10.44 22.00 12.94
C LYS A 66 -11.68 22.87 13.10
N TYR A 67 -12.31 23.27 11.99
CA TYR A 67 -13.51 24.10 11.97
C TYR A 67 -14.81 23.28 12.04
N THR A 68 -14.81 22.11 11.39
CA THR A 68 -15.97 21.19 11.37
C THR A 68 -15.53 19.75 11.72
N PRO A 69 -15.26 19.45 13.01
CA PRO A 69 -14.67 18.16 13.41
C PRO A 69 -15.61 16.96 13.23
N SER A 70 -16.91 17.21 13.13
CA SER A 70 -17.95 16.18 12.94
C SER A 70 -18.50 16.12 11.51
N ASP A 71 -17.70 16.51 10.49
CA ASP A 71 -18.11 16.34 9.09
C ASP A 71 -17.68 14.95 8.55
N PRO A 72 -18.62 14.01 8.32
CA PRO A 72 -18.32 12.68 7.81
C PRO A 72 -17.77 12.71 6.37
N GLN A 73 -18.08 13.75 5.59
CA GLN A 73 -17.54 13.90 4.24
C GLN A 73 -16.05 14.23 4.27
N LEU A 74 -15.62 15.13 5.16
CA LEU A 74 -14.21 15.46 5.34
C LEU A 74 -13.41 14.25 5.82
N LEU A 75 -13.91 13.54 6.83
CA LEU A 75 -13.29 12.31 7.32
C LEU A 75 -13.22 11.24 6.23
N GLY A 76 -14.30 11.04 5.47
CA GLY A 76 -14.31 10.08 4.36
C GLY A 76 -13.35 10.43 3.22
N ASN A 77 -13.17 11.74 2.93
CA ASN A 77 -12.23 12.20 1.94
C ASN A 77 -10.77 12.08 2.41
N ARG A 78 -10.48 12.42 3.68
CA ARG A 78 -9.16 12.22 4.28
C ARG A 78 -8.80 10.74 4.38
N SER A 79 -9.76 9.89 4.72
CA SER A 79 -9.62 8.43 4.67
C SER A 79 -9.21 7.94 3.28
N LEU A 80 -9.83 8.47 2.21
CA LEU A 80 -9.45 8.13 0.84
C LEU A 80 -8.04 8.61 0.50
N ALA A 81 -7.64 9.80 0.92
CA ALA A 81 -6.28 10.29 0.71
C ALA A 81 -5.25 9.42 1.46
N ASN A 82 -5.53 9.04 2.71
CA ASN A 82 -4.72 8.09 3.47
C ASN A 82 -4.61 6.72 2.78
N LEU A 83 -5.67 6.22 2.12
CA LEU A 83 -5.61 4.98 1.33
C LEU A 83 -4.68 5.09 0.12
N ARG A 84 -4.53 6.28 -0.48
CA ARG A 84 -3.68 6.50 -1.65
C ARG A 84 -2.20 6.46 -1.32
N ILE A 85 -1.83 6.88 -0.10
CA ILE A 85 -0.46 6.85 0.43
C ILE A 85 -0.24 5.73 1.46
N GLU A 86 -1.12 4.72 1.46
CA GLU A 86 -0.92 3.47 2.22
C GLU A 86 -0.92 3.61 3.74
N LEU A 87 -1.41 4.73 4.26
CA LEU A 87 -1.66 4.94 5.68
C LEU A 87 -2.97 4.26 6.08
N TYR A 88 -3.04 2.93 5.94
CA TYR A 88 -4.25 2.14 6.12
C TYR A 88 -4.83 2.23 7.53
N GLY A 89 -3.99 2.37 8.55
CA GLY A 89 -4.41 2.60 9.94
C GLY A 89 -5.18 3.92 10.10
N SER A 90 -4.62 5.01 9.57
CA SER A 90 -5.26 6.33 9.58
C SER A 90 -6.53 6.35 8.73
N ALA A 91 -6.51 5.69 7.57
CA ALA A 91 -7.69 5.55 6.72
C ALA A 91 -8.84 4.79 7.43
N LEU A 92 -8.51 3.71 8.15
CA LEU A 92 -9.46 2.94 8.94
C LEU A 92 -10.07 3.78 10.07
N ALA A 93 -9.26 4.56 10.79
CA ALA A 93 -9.72 5.43 11.86
C ALA A 93 -10.70 6.49 11.33
N ASP A 94 -10.31 7.23 10.28
CA ASP A 94 -11.14 8.26 9.67
C ASP A 94 -12.47 7.70 9.14
N ALA A 95 -12.43 6.56 8.43
CA ALA A 95 -13.64 5.92 7.92
C ALA A 95 -14.56 5.45 9.04
N THR A 96 -14.00 4.98 10.16
CA THR A 96 -14.78 4.54 11.32
C THR A 96 -15.47 5.74 11.97
N SER A 97 -14.74 6.82 12.25
CA SER A 97 -15.31 8.06 12.79
C SER A 97 -16.41 8.63 11.88
N ALA A 98 -16.22 8.60 10.56
CA ALA A 98 -17.23 9.05 9.61
C ALA A 98 -18.55 8.25 9.72
N ILE A 99 -18.47 6.92 9.91
CA ILE A 99 -19.63 6.03 10.08
C ILE A 99 -20.29 6.23 11.46
N GLU A 100 -19.49 6.49 12.50
CA GLU A 100 -20.01 6.77 13.85
C GLU A 100 -20.83 8.05 13.88
N ILE A 101 -20.39 9.09 13.17
CA ILE A 101 -21.10 10.35 13.00
C ILE A 101 -22.35 10.17 12.12
N ASP A 102 -22.20 9.55 10.95
CA ASP A 102 -23.29 9.29 10.02
C ASP A 102 -23.32 7.82 9.56
N LYS A 103 -24.20 7.03 10.20
CA LYS A 103 -24.43 5.62 9.85
C LYS A 103 -25.01 5.43 8.44
N GLY A 104 -25.54 6.49 7.83
CA GLY A 104 -26.00 6.50 6.43
C GLY A 104 -24.88 6.77 5.42
N TYR A 105 -23.67 7.11 5.87
CA TYR A 105 -22.56 7.47 5.00
C TYR A 105 -21.92 6.25 4.31
N VAL A 106 -22.57 5.79 3.24
CA VAL A 106 -22.16 4.59 2.46
C VAL A 106 -20.70 4.64 2.01
N LYS A 107 -20.17 5.82 1.67
CA LYS A 107 -18.75 5.97 1.29
C LYS A 107 -17.81 5.61 2.45
N GLY A 108 -18.18 5.90 3.70
CA GLY A 108 -17.41 5.52 4.89
C GLY A 108 -17.22 4.01 4.96
N TYR A 109 -18.30 3.23 4.83
CA TYR A 109 -18.23 1.76 4.78
C TYR A 109 -17.31 1.27 3.66
N TYR A 110 -17.44 1.85 2.47
CA TYR A 110 -16.59 1.49 1.34
C TYR A 110 -15.10 1.76 1.61
N ARG A 111 -14.75 2.92 2.19
CA ARG A 111 -13.35 3.25 2.56
C ARG A 111 -12.83 2.35 3.68
N ARG A 112 -13.66 2.07 4.69
CA ARG A 112 -13.30 1.16 5.78
C ARG A 112 -13.04 -0.26 5.29
N ALA A 113 -13.84 -0.74 4.34
CA ALA A 113 -13.63 -2.01 3.67
C ALA A 113 -12.27 -2.05 2.93
N GLN A 114 -11.94 -1.00 2.18
CA GLN A 114 -10.65 -0.89 1.48
C GLN A 114 -9.46 -0.91 2.46
N ALA A 115 -9.55 -0.17 3.56
CA ALA A 115 -8.50 -0.17 4.58
C ALA A 115 -8.36 -1.56 5.25
N ASN A 116 -9.48 -2.22 5.57
CA ASN A 116 -9.47 -3.57 6.13
C ASN A 116 -8.93 -4.61 5.14
N MET A 117 -9.19 -4.47 3.84
CA MET A 117 -8.59 -5.33 2.80
C MET A 117 -7.07 -5.21 2.81
N ALA A 118 -6.55 -3.98 2.81
CA ALA A 118 -5.12 -3.72 2.82
C ALA A 118 -4.43 -4.22 4.10
N LEU A 119 -5.12 -4.14 5.25
CA LEU A 119 -4.65 -4.67 6.53
C LEU A 119 -4.83 -6.19 6.70
N GLY A 120 -5.26 -6.92 5.67
CA GLY A 120 -5.52 -8.37 5.75
C GLY A 120 -6.73 -8.77 6.60
N LYS A 121 -7.54 -7.81 7.06
CA LYS A 121 -8.74 -8.01 7.88
C LYS A 121 -9.96 -8.34 7.01
N PHE A 122 -9.85 -9.38 6.18
CA PHE A 122 -10.80 -9.69 5.10
C PHE A 122 -12.24 -9.93 5.57
N LYS A 123 -12.44 -10.53 6.75
CA LYS A 123 -13.80 -10.75 7.29
C LYS A 123 -14.51 -9.43 7.62
N LEU A 124 -13.79 -8.45 8.17
CA LEU A 124 -14.34 -7.13 8.47
C LEU A 124 -14.62 -6.36 7.18
N ALA A 125 -13.70 -6.43 6.21
CA ALA A 125 -13.92 -5.85 4.88
C ALA A 125 -15.15 -6.42 4.19
N LEU A 126 -15.36 -7.74 4.28
CA LEU A 126 -16.51 -8.43 3.69
C LEU A 126 -17.84 -7.86 4.20
N MET A 127 -17.96 -7.69 5.52
CA MET A 127 -19.16 -7.13 6.16
C MET A 127 -19.47 -5.72 5.63
N ASP A 128 -18.46 -4.87 5.52
CA ASP A 128 -18.63 -3.49 5.03
C ASP A 128 -18.99 -3.47 3.53
N TYR A 129 -18.35 -4.30 2.69
CA TYR A 129 -18.72 -4.41 1.27
C TYR A 129 -20.14 -4.94 1.06
N GLU A 130 -20.58 -5.91 1.87
CA GLU A 130 -21.96 -6.42 1.81
C GLU A 130 -22.96 -5.32 2.19
N ALA A 131 -22.66 -4.50 3.19
CA ALA A 131 -23.47 -3.34 3.54
C ALA A 131 -23.56 -2.33 2.39
N VAL A 132 -22.44 -2.03 1.71
CA VAL A 132 -22.42 -1.11 0.56
C VAL A 132 -23.26 -1.66 -0.61
N VAL A 133 -23.06 -2.91 -1.00
CA VAL A 133 -23.79 -3.53 -2.13
C VAL A 133 -25.28 -3.67 -1.84
N LYS A 134 -25.65 -3.89 -0.57
CA LYS A 134 -27.06 -3.92 -0.14
C LYS A 134 -27.76 -2.59 -0.38
N VAL A 135 -27.08 -1.46 -0.12
CA VAL A 135 -27.64 -0.11 -0.33
C VAL A 135 -27.50 0.33 -1.79
N ARG A 136 -26.43 -0.06 -2.48
CA ARG A 136 -26.14 0.31 -3.86
C ARG A 136 -26.00 -0.92 -4.76
N PRO A 137 -27.11 -1.60 -5.08
CA PRO A 137 -27.07 -2.86 -5.83
C PRO A 137 -26.71 -2.70 -7.30
N GLN A 138 -26.54 -1.48 -7.82
CA GLN A 138 -26.10 -1.23 -9.21
C GLN A 138 -24.64 -0.75 -9.29
N ASP A 139 -23.96 -0.59 -8.16
CA ASP A 139 -22.56 -0.20 -8.12
C ASP A 139 -21.67 -1.40 -8.53
N LYS A 140 -21.18 -1.36 -9.79
CA LYS A 140 -20.35 -2.42 -10.37
C LYS A 140 -19.03 -2.58 -9.63
N ASP A 141 -18.42 -1.48 -9.21
CA ASP A 141 -17.14 -1.51 -8.52
C ASP A 141 -17.28 -2.13 -7.13
N ALA A 142 -18.31 -1.73 -6.37
CA ALA A 142 -18.62 -2.36 -5.08
C ALA A 142 -18.91 -3.87 -5.21
N LYS A 143 -19.60 -4.30 -6.26
CA LYS A 143 -19.83 -5.74 -6.53
C LYS A 143 -18.53 -6.48 -6.83
N ASN A 144 -17.66 -5.91 -7.65
CA ASN A 144 -16.37 -6.52 -7.99
C ASN A 144 -15.50 -6.66 -6.73
N LYS A 145 -15.44 -5.62 -5.89
CA LYS A 145 -14.70 -5.65 -4.62
C LYS A 145 -15.28 -6.64 -3.62
N LEU A 146 -16.61 -6.75 -3.54
CA LEU A 146 -17.26 -7.78 -2.73
C LEU A 146 -16.89 -9.20 -3.22
N ALA A 147 -16.94 -9.44 -4.53
CA ALA A 147 -16.61 -10.74 -5.11
C ALA A 147 -15.13 -11.11 -4.87
N GLU A 148 -14.23 -10.13 -5.05
CA GLU A 148 -12.81 -10.26 -4.75
C GLU A 148 -12.57 -10.62 -3.27
N CYS A 149 -13.15 -9.86 -2.35
CA CYS A 149 -13.06 -10.11 -0.91
C CYS A 149 -13.60 -11.50 -0.54
N ARG A 150 -14.76 -11.88 -1.08
CA ARG A 150 -15.36 -13.21 -0.84
C ARG A 150 -14.48 -14.35 -1.35
N ARG A 151 -13.82 -14.18 -2.50
CA ARG A 151 -12.86 -15.16 -3.03
C ARG A 151 -11.70 -15.36 -2.05
N ILE A 152 -11.12 -14.27 -1.54
CA ILE A 152 -10.00 -14.32 -0.58
C ILE A 152 -10.43 -15.00 0.72
N VAL A 153 -11.57 -14.60 1.30
CA VAL A 153 -12.09 -15.21 2.53
C VAL A 153 -12.32 -16.72 2.35
N LYS A 154 -12.86 -17.14 1.21
CA LYS A 154 -13.06 -18.56 0.90
C LYS A 154 -11.73 -19.32 0.77
N GLN A 155 -10.74 -18.73 0.09
CA GLN A 155 -9.41 -19.32 -0.04
C GLN A 155 -8.72 -19.48 1.31
N LEU A 156 -8.78 -18.47 2.18
CA LEU A 156 -8.21 -18.54 3.53
C LEU A 156 -8.93 -19.56 4.41
N ALA A 157 -10.26 -19.64 4.32
CA ALA A 157 -11.02 -20.65 5.04
C ALA A 157 -10.67 -22.07 4.57
N PHE A 158 -10.48 -22.27 3.26
CA PHE A 158 -10.05 -23.54 2.69
C PHE A 158 -8.63 -23.91 3.10
N ALA A 159 -7.68 -22.99 2.99
CA ALA A 159 -6.30 -23.19 3.43
C ALA A 159 -6.24 -23.56 4.93
N LYS A 160 -7.02 -22.87 5.78
CA LYS A 160 -7.13 -23.18 7.21
C LYS A 160 -7.77 -24.54 7.49
N ALA A 161 -8.69 -24.99 6.65
CA ALA A 161 -9.30 -26.32 6.80
C ALA A 161 -8.33 -27.45 6.41
N ILE A 162 -7.39 -27.19 5.49
CA ILE A 162 -6.37 -28.15 5.05
C ILE A 162 -5.11 -28.10 5.93
N SER A 163 -4.89 -27.04 6.71
CA SER A 163 -3.69 -26.85 7.52
C SER A 163 -3.60 -27.78 8.75
N VAL A 164 -4.25 -28.95 8.72
CA VAL A 164 -4.16 -29.98 9.77
C VAL A 164 -3.76 -31.30 9.11
N GLU A 165 -2.68 -31.90 9.65
CA GLU A 165 -2.25 -33.31 9.52
C GLU A 165 -1.25 -33.80 8.44
N THR A 166 -0.44 -32.95 7.79
CA THR A 166 0.71 -33.47 7.02
C THR A 166 1.98 -32.68 7.27
N SER A 167 3.10 -33.38 7.51
CA SER A 167 4.45 -32.79 7.53
C SER A 167 4.58 -31.81 6.37
N GLU A 168 5.08 -30.61 6.63
CA GLU A 168 5.23 -29.54 5.65
C GLU A 168 6.06 -30.00 4.44
N LYS A 169 5.42 -30.67 3.47
CA LYS A 169 6.02 -30.92 2.17
C LYS A 169 6.06 -29.58 1.47
N SER A 170 7.27 -29.05 1.29
CA SER A 170 7.45 -27.81 0.55
C SER A 170 6.92 -28.01 -0.86
N ALA A 171 6.40 -26.96 -1.50
CA ALA A 171 6.05 -27.02 -2.92
C ALA A 171 7.22 -27.53 -3.77
N VAL A 172 8.46 -27.28 -3.34
CA VAL A 172 9.70 -27.80 -3.93
C VAL A 172 9.75 -29.33 -3.96
N ASP A 173 9.27 -30.02 -2.93
CA ASP A 173 9.32 -31.48 -2.82
C ASP A 173 8.42 -32.18 -3.85
N SER A 174 7.53 -31.43 -4.49
CA SER A 174 6.64 -31.90 -5.55
C SER A 174 7.15 -31.62 -6.97
N ILE A 175 8.24 -30.86 -7.12
CA ILE A 175 8.78 -30.46 -8.43
C ILE A 175 9.83 -31.48 -8.88
N ASN A 176 9.57 -32.15 -10.02
CA ASN A 176 10.56 -32.99 -10.69
C ASN A 176 11.16 -32.26 -11.90
N LEU A 177 12.32 -31.62 -11.70
CA LEU A 177 13.03 -30.87 -12.75
C LEU A 177 13.43 -31.72 -13.96
N GLU A 178 13.72 -33.01 -13.74
CA GLU A 178 14.15 -33.93 -14.81
C GLU A 178 13.01 -34.21 -15.80
N SER A 179 11.76 -34.21 -15.30
CA SER A 179 10.58 -34.41 -16.14
C SER A 179 10.21 -33.21 -17.02
N ILE A 180 10.84 -32.05 -16.78
CA ILE A 180 10.58 -30.83 -17.55
C ILE A 180 11.54 -30.81 -18.75
N THR A 181 10.98 -31.06 -19.94
CA THR A 181 11.66 -30.92 -21.22
C THR A 181 11.78 -29.44 -21.59
N VAL A 182 12.90 -29.07 -22.22
CA VAL A 182 13.08 -27.77 -22.87
C VAL A 182 12.93 -28.02 -24.36
N GLU A 183 12.09 -27.25 -25.03
CA GLU A 183 11.84 -27.38 -26.46
C GLU A 183 13.09 -26.99 -27.28
N ASP A 184 13.33 -27.68 -28.41
CA ASP A 184 14.52 -27.48 -29.24
C ASP A 184 14.61 -26.08 -29.87
N ASP A 185 13.47 -25.38 -29.98
CA ASP A 185 13.36 -24.02 -30.50
C ASP A 185 13.45 -22.95 -29.40
N TYR A 186 13.73 -23.33 -28.15
CA TYR A 186 13.93 -22.37 -27.07
C TYR A 186 15.24 -21.59 -27.23
N GLU A 187 15.11 -20.34 -27.65
CA GLU A 187 16.25 -19.43 -27.87
C GLU A 187 16.67 -18.65 -26.60
N GLY A 188 15.99 -18.84 -25.47
CA GLY A 188 16.21 -18.06 -24.25
C GLY A 188 17.46 -18.44 -23.45
N PRO A 189 17.63 -17.90 -22.23
CA PRO A 189 18.76 -18.22 -21.36
C PRO A 189 18.67 -19.66 -20.84
N VAL A 190 19.81 -20.35 -20.82
CA VAL A 190 19.96 -21.76 -20.40
C VAL A 190 21.04 -21.83 -19.33
N LEU A 191 20.76 -22.52 -18.22
CA LEU A 191 21.73 -22.69 -17.13
C LEU A 191 22.86 -23.64 -17.57
N GLU A 192 24.10 -23.30 -17.22
CA GLU A 192 25.28 -24.14 -17.45
C GLU A 192 25.54 -24.98 -16.20
N ASP A 193 25.57 -26.31 -16.34
CA ASP A 193 25.67 -27.26 -15.22
C ASP A 193 24.67 -27.00 -14.07
N GLY A 194 23.49 -26.48 -14.44
CA GLY A 194 22.42 -26.13 -13.50
C GLY A 194 22.68 -24.87 -12.67
N LYS A 195 23.73 -24.10 -12.98
CA LYS A 195 24.12 -22.89 -12.25
C LYS A 195 23.89 -21.63 -13.07
N VAL A 196 23.67 -20.53 -12.35
CA VAL A 196 23.63 -19.20 -12.94
C VAL A 196 25.05 -18.75 -13.28
N THR A 197 25.27 -18.34 -14.53
CA THR A 197 26.51 -17.75 -15.01
C THR A 197 26.28 -16.30 -15.44
N LEU A 198 27.36 -15.54 -15.66
CA LEU A 198 27.25 -14.18 -16.18
C LEU A 198 26.59 -14.16 -17.57
N GLU A 199 26.92 -15.12 -18.44
CA GLU A 199 26.29 -15.25 -19.77
C GLU A 199 24.79 -15.52 -19.67
N PHE A 200 24.38 -16.45 -18.80
CA PHE A 200 22.97 -16.70 -18.52
C PHE A 200 22.26 -15.42 -18.09
N LEU A 201 22.88 -14.66 -17.17
CA LEU A 201 22.30 -13.46 -16.60
C LEU A 201 22.14 -12.32 -17.61
N GLU A 202 23.14 -12.09 -18.46
CA GLU A 202 23.03 -11.10 -19.54
C GLU A 202 21.91 -11.49 -20.53
N LYS A 203 21.85 -12.76 -20.94
CA LYS A 203 20.80 -13.27 -21.82
C LYS A 203 19.41 -13.24 -21.16
N LEU A 204 19.33 -13.45 -19.84
CA LEU A 204 18.11 -13.31 -19.06
C LEU A 204 17.60 -11.87 -19.09
N LYS A 205 18.46 -10.90 -18.79
CA LYS A 205 18.10 -9.47 -18.84
C LYS A 205 17.63 -9.06 -20.23
N GLU A 206 18.31 -9.50 -21.28
CA GLU A 206 17.90 -9.24 -22.67
C GLU A 206 16.54 -9.86 -23.00
N THR A 207 16.32 -11.12 -22.59
CA THR A 207 15.05 -11.83 -22.77
C THR A 207 13.89 -11.07 -22.12
N PHE A 208 14.06 -10.62 -20.87
CA PHE A 208 13.06 -9.84 -20.14
C PHE A 208 12.89 -8.43 -20.71
N LYS A 209 13.97 -7.76 -21.14
CA LYS A 209 13.89 -6.45 -21.81
C LYS A 209 13.02 -6.51 -23.06
N ASN A 210 13.11 -7.63 -23.78
CA ASN A 210 12.31 -7.95 -24.97
C ASN A 210 10.93 -8.57 -24.65
N GLN A 211 10.50 -8.56 -23.38
CA GLN A 211 9.21 -9.10 -22.92
C GLN A 211 8.99 -10.59 -23.26
N LYS A 212 10.09 -11.33 -23.44
CA LYS A 212 10.08 -12.79 -23.53
C LYS A 212 10.17 -13.38 -22.12
N ARG A 213 9.82 -14.66 -21.98
CA ARG A 213 9.75 -15.35 -20.69
C ARG A 213 10.89 -16.34 -20.51
N LEU A 214 11.35 -16.47 -19.26
CA LEU A 214 12.25 -17.54 -18.85
C LEU A 214 11.52 -18.88 -18.89
N HIS A 215 12.15 -19.91 -19.44
CA HIS A 215 11.58 -21.25 -19.44
C HIS A 215 11.40 -21.79 -18.01
N LYS A 216 10.29 -22.51 -17.78
CA LYS A 216 9.88 -22.97 -16.43
C LYS A 216 10.94 -23.83 -15.75
N LYS A 217 11.68 -24.65 -16.51
CA LYS A 217 12.77 -25.49 -15.98
C LYS A 217 13.80 -24.64 -15.23
N PHE A 218 14.31 -23.60 -15.88
CA PHE A 218 15.34 -22.72 -15.31
C PHE A 218 14.77 -21.83 -14.21
N ALA A 219 13.53 -21.37 -14.35
CA ALA A 219 12.85 -20.65 -13.28
C ALA A 219 12.74 -21.50 -11.99
N PHE A 220 12.32 -22.77 -12.10
CA PHE A 220 12.28 -23.66 -10.95
C PHE A 220 13.67 -23.98 -10.40
N SER A 221 14.66 -24.20 -11.25
CA SER A 221 16.06 -24.39 -10.81
C SER A 221 16.55 -23.23 -9.94
N ILE A 222 16.36 -21.98 -10.40
CA ILE A 222 16.74 -20.77 -9.64
C ILE A 222 15.98 -20.72 -8.31
N LEU A 223 14.66 -20.95 -8.30
CA LEU A 223 13.84 -20.91 -7.09
C LEU A 223 14.25 -21.96 -6.04
N ILE A 224 14.64 -23.16 -6.49
CA ILE A 224 15.09 -24.24 -5.61
C ILE A 224 16.45 -23.86 -5.00
N GLU A 225 17.38 -23.38 -5.81
CA GLU A 225 18.73 -23.03 -5.37
C GLU A 225 18.72 -21.82 -4.43
N ILE A 226 18.00 -20.75 -4.78
CA ILE A 226 17.91 -19.54 -3.96
C ILE A 226 17.19 -19.82 -2.63
N ARG A 227 16.17 -20.68 -2.62
CA ARG A 227 15.50 -21.09 -1.38
C ARG A 227 16.48 -21.82 -0.46
N LYS A 228 17.27 -22.75 -1.00
CA LYS A 228 18.29 -23.45 -0.22
C LYS A 228 19.27 -22.44 0.38
N PHE A 229 19.73 -21.48 -0.42
CA PHE A 229 20.62 -20.42 0.02
C PHE A 229 20.04 -19.62 1.20
N PHE A 230 18.82 -19.08 1.07
CA PHE A 230 18.20 -18.27 2.11
C PHE A 230 17.86 -19.05 3.40
N LEU A 231 17.65 -20.37 3.32
CA LEU A 231 17.45 -21.22 4.51
C LEU A 231 18.73 -21.41 5.33
N GLU A 232 19.91 -21.25 4.72
CA GLU A 232 21.22 -21.38 5.38
C GLU A 232 21.73 -20.02 5.89
N GLU A 233 21.19 -18.89 5.40
CA GLU A 233 21.61 -17.54 5.76
C GLU A 233 21.01 -17.10 7.11
N PRO A 234 21.80 -16.45 8.01
CA PRO A 234 21.26 -15.94 9.26
C PRO A 234 20.26 -14.80 9.01
N THR A 235 19.29 -14.64 9.91
CA THR A 235 18.29 -13.55 9.83
C THR A 235 18.92 -12.14 9.89
N LEU A 236 20.06 -12.00 10.57
CA LEU A 236 20.87 -10.79 10.58
C LEU A 236 22.18 -11.06 9.85
N VAL A 237 22.41 -10.32 8.75
CA VAL A 237 23.63 -10.41 7.95
C VAL A 237 24.52 -9.22 8.26
N ASP A 238 25.70 -9.48 8.80
CA ASP A 238 26.73 -8.47 9.04
C ASP A 238 27.58 -8.26 7.79
N ILE A 239 27.69 -7.01 7.35
CA ILE A 239 28.44 -6.62 6.15
C ILE A 239 29.56 -5.67 6.55
N THR A 240 30.81 -6.11 6.34
CA THR A 240 31.99 -5.26 6.55
C THR A 240 32.41 -4.66 5.23
N VAL A 241 32.23 -3.34 5.07
CA VAL A 241 32.68 -2.60 3.88
C VAL A 241 34.07 -2.00 4.15
N PRO A 242 35.11 -2.35 3.38
CA PRO A 242 36.43 -1.74 3.52
C PRO A 242 36.39 -0.22 3.27
N LYS A 243 37.27 0.54 3.95
CA LYS A 243 37.28 2.01 3.92
C LYS A 243 37.36 2.62 2.51
N ASP A 244 38.05 1.96 1.59
CA ASP A 244 38.28 2.44 0.23
C ASP A 244 37.41 1.74 -0.82
N LYS A 245 36.36 1.01 -0.38
CA LYS A 245 35.43 0.30 -1.26
C LYS A 245 34.05 0.93 -1.17
N LYS A 246 33.33 0.92 -2.30
CA LYS A 246 31.94 1.39 -2.38
C LYS A 246 30.97 0.26 -2.04
N PHE A 247 29.80 0.63 -1.54
CA PHE A 247 28.68 -0.27 -1.32
C PHE A 247 27.38 0.47 -1.66
N THR A 248 26.56 -0.11 -2.52
CA THR A 248 25.33 0.53 -3.00
C THR A 248 24.12 -0.01 -2.24
N ILE A 249 23.23 0.87 -1.79
CA ILE A 249 21.96 0.48 -1.16
C ILE A 249 20.82 1.01 -2.02
N CYS A 250 19.96 0.10 -2.46
CA CYS A 250 18.73 0.38 -3.19
C CYS A 250 17.52 0.15 -2.27
N GLY A 251 16.57 1.08 -2.31
CA GLY A 251 15.26 0.92 -1.68
C GLY A 251 14.30 0.13 -2.58
N ASP A 252 13.03 0.46 -2.48
CA ASP A 252 11.93 -0.26 -3.12
C ASP A 252 12.04 -0.22 -4.66
N ILE A 253 11.82 -1.37 -5.28
CA ILE A 253 11.84 -1.52 -6.75
C ILE A 253 10.45 -1.80 -7.29
N HIS A 254 9.57 -2.46 -6.51
CA HIS A 254 8.17 -2.69 -6.81
C HIS A 254 7.91 -3.19 -8.24
N GLY A 255 8.66 -4.18 -8.70
CA GLY A 255 8.47 -4.75 -10.05
C GLY A 255 8.71 -3.76 -11.20
N GLN A 256 9.48 -2.69 -10.98
CA GLN A 256 9.90 -1.75 -12.00
C GLN A 256 11.20 -2.22 -12.69
N PHE A 257 11.09 -3.30 -13.47
CA PHE A 257 12.25 -3.97 -14.07
C PHE A 257 13.14 -3.06 -14.93
N TYR A 258 12.54 -2.17 -15.73
CA TYR A 258 13.32 -1.26 -16.57
C TYR A 258 14.10 -0.21 -15.76
N ASP A 259 13.53 0.24 -14.64
CA ASP A 259 14.22 1.15 -13.72
C ASP A 259 15.37 0.42 -13.00
N LEU A 260 15.19 -0.86 -12.64
CA LEU A 260 16.28 -1.71 -12.14
C LEU A 260 17.43 -1.80 -13.16
N LEU A 261 17.13 -2.04 -14.44
CA LEU A 261 18.17 -2.06 -15.48
C LEU A 261 18.88 -0.70 -15.61
N ASN A 262 18.13 0.40 -15.50
CA ASN A 262 18.69 1.75 -15.54
C ASN A 262 19.62 2.03 -14.34
N ILE A 263 19.30 1.52 -13.14
CA ILE A 263 20.21 1.57 -11.98
C ILE A 263 21.55 0.90 -12.33
N PHE A 264 21.51 -0.28 -12.95
CA PHE A 264 22.71 -1.01 -13.35
C PHE A 264 23.49 -0.33 -14.48
N GLU A 265 22.80 0.34 -15.40
CA GLU A 265 23.45 1.11 -16.47
C GLU A 265 24.20 2.34 -15.90
N ILE A 266 23.61 3.03 -14.92
CA ILE A 266 24.18 4.24 -14.32
C ILE A 266 25.30 3.92 -13.32
N ASN A 267 25.11 2.94 -12.44
CA ASN A 267 26.01 2.67 -11.31
C ASN A 267 26.87 1.40 -11.49
N GLY A 268 26.71 0.71 -12.62
CA GLY A 268 27.30 -0.58 -12.91
C GLY A 268 26.52 -1.75 -12.28
N PRO A 269 26.51 -2.95 -12.89
CA PRO A 269 25.81 -4.11 -12.33
C PRO A 269 26.49 -4.63 -11.05
N PRO A 270 25.79 -5.46 -10.26
CA PRO A 270 26.38 -6.18 -9.14
C PRO A 270 27.57 -7.04 -9.58
N SER A 271 28.64 -6.96 -8.79
CA SER A 271 29.86 -7.78 -8.93
C SER A 271 30.62 -7.78 -7.60
N GLU A 272 31.71 -8.55 -7.51
CA GLU A 272 32.58 -8.55 -6.32
C GLU A 272 33.14 -7.15 -5.99
N GLU A 273 33.40 -6.34 -7.02
CA GLU A 273 33.94 -4.98 -6.89
C GLU A 273 32.85 -3.89 -6.81
N ASN A 274 31.59 -4.28 -6.99
CA ASN A 274 30.44 -3.37 -6.96
C ASN A 274 29.26 -4.00 -6.21
N PRO A 275 29.36 -4.13 -4.87
CA PRO A 275 28.33 -4.79 -4.09
C PRO A 275 27.06 -3.93 -3.93
N TYR A 276 25.92 -4.62 -3.83
CA TYR A 276 24.58 -4.06 -3.68
C TYR A 276 23.84 -4.67 -2.48
N LEU A 277 23.02 -3.84 -1.83
CA LEU A 277 21.92 -4.24 -0.96
C LEU A 277 20.60 -3.74 -1.55
N PHE A 278 19.68 -4.65 -1.83
CA PHE A 278 18.29 -4.32 -2.14
C PHE A 278 17.43 -4.53 -0.88
N ASN A 279 16.87 -3.44 -0.34
CA ASN A 279 16.26 -3.39 0.99
C ASN A 279 14.76 -3.75 1.00
N GLY A 280 14.37 -4.86 0.37
CA GLY A 280 12.99 -5.32 0.32
C GLY A 280 12.17 -4.75 -0.84
N ASP A 281 10.88 -5.09 -0.86
CA ASP A 281 9.88 -4.55 -1.79
C ASP A 281 10.30 -4.60 -3.27
N PHE A 282 10.81 -5.78 -3.68
CA PHE A 282 11.23 -6.04 -5.06
C PHE A 282 10.05 -6.24 -6.01
N VAL A 283 8.91 -6.65 -5.48
CA VAL A 283 7.71 -7.07 -6.21
C VAL A 283 6.50 -6.26 -5.75
N ASP A 284 5.34 -6.59 -6.33
CA ASP A 284 4.07 -5.89 -6.16
C ASP A 284 4.07 -4.49 -6.77
N ARG A 285 2.86 -3.98 -7.07
CA ARG A 285 2.58 -2.73 -7.80
C ARG A 285 3.01 -2.73 -9.26
N GLY A 286 4.29 -2.86 -9.56
CA GLY A 286 4.81 -2.86 -10.92
C GLY A 286 4.52 -4.15 -11.66
N SER A 287 4.25 -3.99 -12.95
CA SER A 287 3.82 -5.07 -13.84
C SER A 287 4.94 -6.03 -14.26
N PHE A 288 6.19 -5.80 -13.84
CA PHE A 288 7.37 -6.60 -14.19
C PHE A 288 8.03 -7.25 -12.97
N SER A 289 7.21 -7.59 -11.96
CA SER A 289 7.68 -8.20 -10.71
C SER A 289 8.43 -9.52 -10.91
N VAL A 290 8.02 -10.33 -11.90
CA VAL A 290 8.67 -11.61 -12.20
C VAL A 290 10.07 -11.37 -12.75
N GLU A 291 10.20 -10.46 -13.71
CA GLU A 291 11.47 -10.08 -14.34
C GLU A 291 12.43 -9.52 -13.28
N THR A 292 11.96 -8.59 -12.45
CA THR A 292 12.74 -8.01 -11.34
C THR A 292 13.25 -9.08 -10.40
N VAL A 293 12.38 -9.94 -9.85
CA VAL A 293 12.80 -10.90 -8.83
C VAL A 293 13.74 -11.98 -9.38
N PHE A 294 13.51 -12.46 -10.61
CA PHE A 294 14.40 -13.45 -11.22
C PHE A 294 15.76 -12.88 -11.58
N THR A 295 15.85 -11.61 -11.96
CA THR A 295 17.13 -10.94 -12.16
C THR A 295 17.90 -10.80 -10.85
N LEU A 296 17.26 -10.34 -9.77
CA LEU A 296 17.90 -10.23 -8.46
C LEU A 296 18.31 -11.60 -7.89
N PHE A 297 17.45 -12.61 -7.96
CA PHE A 297 17.84 -13.97 -7.53
C PHE A 297 19.03 -14.52 -8.33
N SER A 298 19.09 -14.23 -9.64
CA SER A 298 20.21 -14.67 -10.46
C SER A 298 21.51 -13.96 -10.10
N TYR A 299 21.48 -12.65 -9.84
CA TYR A 299 22.66 -11.96 -9.31
C TYR A 299 23.06 -12.50 -7.93
N LYS A 300 22.11 -12.90 -7.08
CA LYS A 300 22.38 -13.38 -5.71
C LYS A 300 23.04 -14.74 -5.74
N LEU A 301 22.61 -15.60 -6.66
CA LEU A 301 23.28 -16.89 -6.91
C LEU A 301 24.67 -16.70 -7.53
N LEU A 302 24.84 -15.69 -8.39
CA LEU A 302 26.12 -15.40 -9.06
C LEU A 302 27.14 -14.74 -8.11
N TYR A 303 26.69 -13.85 -7.24
CA TYR A 303 27.53 -13.10 -6.28
C TYR A 303 26.98 -13.15 -4.84
N PRO A 304 26.98 -14.32 -4.17
CA PRO A 304 26.24 -14.53 -2.92
C PRO A 304 26.62 -13.63 -1.74
N ARG A 305 27.85 -13.09 -1.75
CA ARG A 305 28.38 -12.19 -0.71
C ARG A 305 28.38 -10.72 -1.08
N HIS A 306 28.06 -10.39 -2.34
CA HIS A 306 28.20 -9.03 -2.87
C HIS A 306 26.88 -8.49 -3.43
N GLU A 307 25.90 -9.34 -3.73
CA GLU A 307 24.51 -8.91 -3.79
C GLU A 307 23.76 -9.44 -2.58
N ILE A 308 23.07 -8.54 -1.90
CA ILE A 308 22.40 -8.81 -0.64
C ILE A 308 20.95 -8.40 -0.80
N MET A 309 20.06 -9.31 -0.40
CA MET A 309 18.63 -9.11 -0.50
C MET A 309 18.05 -9.22 0.90
N LYS A 310 17.33 -8.18 1.32
CA LYS A 310 16.49 -8.28 2.49
C LYS A 310 15.13 -8.84 2.08
N VAL A 311 14.90 -10.10 2.40
CA VAL A 311 13.59 -10.75 2.19
C VAL A 311 12.83 -10.66 3.52
N SER A 312 11.71 -9.95 3.52
CA SER A 312 10.82 -9.77 4.68
C SER A 312 9.59 -10.67 4.60
#